data_AF-A0A6A6YL86-F1
#
_entry.id   AF-A0A6A6YL86-F1
#
_cell.length_a   1.000
_cell.length_b   1.000
_cell.length_c   1.000
_cell.angle_alpha   90.00
_cell.angle_beta   90.00
_cell.angle_gamma   90.00
#
_symmetry.space_group_name_H-M   'P 1'
#
loop_
_entity.id
_entity.type
_entity.pdbx_description
1 polymer ?
#
loop_
_entity_poly.entity_id
_entity_poly.type
_entity_poly.pdbx_seq_one_letter_code
_entity_poly.pdbx_strand_id
1 'polypeptide(L)'
;MSLPNIWHHRRVADSSAKACWICYKPTPSVLITPDNKDFFYICVGHLKDRQFCRADEDEAAAAAAAAAAKKDKEELDREIEKVKQEYEEKQKRKKEKRKEKAKEKGKDKEKDKDAKKADDEEDTKDEKAKDDKVKELSEAKDAPKADDGPRIYSLTKNFYQMRIDRLRNAEIAKRNRERLKNPTAFPSVPSTSP
;
A
#
# COMPACT_ATOMS: atom_id res chain seq x y z
N MET A 1 5.63 -19.17 -28.77
CA MET A 1 4.86 -19.23 -27.51
C MET A 1 4.15 -17.90 -27.33
N SER A 2 2.83 -17.92 -27.09
CA SER A 2 2.08 -16.72 -26.70
C SER A 2 2.01 -16.68 -25.18
N LEU A 3 2.52 -15.62 -24.56
CA LEU A 3 2.49 -15.40 -23.12
C LEU A 3 1.41 -14.34 -22.85
N PRO A 4 0.34 -14.57 -22.07
CA PRO A 4 -0.63 -13.50 -21.82
C PRO A 4 0.04 -12.28 -21.16
N ASN A 5 -0.36 -11.06 -21.53
CA ASN A 5 0.17 -9.83 -20.93
C ASN A 5 -0.57 -9.47 -19.63
N ILE A 6 -0.70 -10.44 -18.74
CA ILE A 6 -1.38 -10.33 -17.45
C ILE A 6 -0.37 -10.71 -16.37
N TRP A 7 -0.15 -9.81 -15.42
CA TRP A 7 0.92 -9.93 -14.43
C TRP A 7 0.38 -9.69 -13.03
N HIS A 8 0.54 -10.68 -12.16
CA HIS A 8 0.17 -10.59 -10.75
C HIS A 8 1.32 -10.04 -9.92
N HIS A 9 1.06 -8.99 -9.15
CA HIS A 9 1.98 -8.46 -8.16
C HIS A 9 1.94 -9.31 -6.90
N ARG A 10 3.12 -9.76 -6.47
CA ARG A 10 3.35 -10.45 -5.21
C ARG A 10 4.52 -9.80 -4.49
N ARG A 11 4.51 -9.88 -3.16
CA ARG A 11 5.67 -9.53 -2.33
C ARG A 11 6.28 -10.80 -1.75
N VAL A 12 7.60 -10.87 -1.77
CA VAL A 12 8.39 -11.91 -1.12
C VAL A 12 9.05 -11.31 0.13
N ALA A 13 9.62 -12.14 1.01
CA ALA A 13 10.35 -11.68 2.18
C ALA A 13 11.55 -10.79 1.78
N ASP A 14 11.87 -9.79 2.60
CA ASP A 14 12.95 -8.84 2.33
C ASP A 14 14.33 -9.52 2.23
N SER A 15 14.54 -10.63 2.93
CA SER A 15 15.76 -11.46 2.83
C SER A 15 15.97 -12.08 1.44
N SER A 16 14.90 -12.21 0.65
CA SER A 16 14.91 -12.74 -0.70
C SER A 16 14.81 -11.66 -1.78
N ALA A 17 14.96 -10.38 -1.40
CA ALA A 17 14.91 -9.27 -2.33
C ALA A 17 15.99 -9.40 -3.41
N LYS A 18 15.60 -9.18 -4.67
CA LYS A 18 16.51 -9.18 -5.82
C LYS A 18 16.46 -7.84 -6.55
N ALA A 19 17.41 -7.63 -7.44
CA ALA A 19 17.51 -6.42 -8.22
C ALA A 19 16.28 -6.22 -9.11
N CYS A 20 15.69 -5.02 -9.07
CA CYS A 20 14.64 -4.58 -9.97
C CYS A 20 15.12 -4.68 -11.43
N TRP A 21 14.26 -5.12 -12.34
CA TRP A 21 14.61 -5.25 -13.76
C TRP A 21 15.00 -3.93 -14.45
N ILE A 22 14.54 -2.78 -13.94
CA ILE A 22 14.70 -1.48 -14.59
C ILE A 22 15.84 -0.67 -13.96
N CYS A 23 15.84 -0.46 -12.64
CA CYS A 23 16.87 0.32 -11.95
C CYS A 23 17.88 -0.52 -11.15
N TYR A 24 17.72 -1.85 -11.15
CA TYR A 24 18.60 -2.77 -10.41
C TYR A 24 18.68 -2.56 -8.89
N LYS A 25 17.84 -1.68 -8.33
CA LYS A 25 17.70 -1.53 -6.87
C LYS A 25 17.08 -2.79 -6.27
N PRO A 26 17.57 -3.27 -5.11
CA PRO A 26 17.00 -4.43 -4.45
C PRO A 26 15.54 -4.16 -4.08
N THR A 27 14.66 -5.11 -4.37
CA THR A 27 13.23 -4.98 -4.10
C THR A 27 12.60 -6.34 -3.76
N PRO A 28 11.64 -6.37 -2.83
CA PRO A 28 10.87 -7.58 -2.50
C PRO A 28 9.64 -7.79 -3.41
N SER A 29 9.33 -6.84 -4.30
CA SER A 29 8.16 -6.89 -5.17
C SER A 29 8.43 -7.63 -6.48
N VAL A 30 7.51 -8.52 -6.85
CA VAL A 30 7.63 -9.43 -8.00
C VAL A 30 6.36 -9.39 -8.82
N LEU A 31 6.51 -9.32 -10.15
CA LEU A 31 5.43 -9.55 -11.11
C LEU A 31 5.57 -10.95 -11.70
N ILE A 32 4.47 -11.72 -11.68
CA ILE A 32 4.42 -13.13 -12.08
C ILE A 32 3.24 -13.34 -13.02
N THR A 33 3.45 -14.07 -14.12
CA THR A 33 2.36 -14.49 -15.00
C THR A 33 1.48 -15.55 -14.33
N PRO A 34 0.16 -15.63 -14.62
CA PRO A 34 -0.73 -16.63 -14.03
C PRO A 34 -0.24 -18.08 -14.26
N ASP A 35 0.42 -18.32 -15.39
CA ASP A 35 0.98 -19.62 -15.76
C ASP A 35 2.31 -19.95 -15.07
N ASN A 36 2.86 -19.05 -14.26
CA ASN A 36 4.20 -19.13 -13.65
C ASN A 36 5.36 -19.36 -14.64
N LYS A 37 5.14 -19.11 -15.93
CA LYS A 37 6.15 -19.28 -17.00
C LYS A 37 7.24 -18.21 -16.95
N ASP A 38 6.87 -17.03 -16.46
CA ASP A 38 7.76 -15.90 -16.37
C ASP A 38 7.48 -15.05 -15.12
N PHE A 39 8.56 -14.57 -14.51
CA PHE A 39 8.54 -13.67 -13.36
C PHE A 39 9.73 -12.70 -13.35
N PHE A 40 9.56 -11.55 -12.70
CA PHE A 40 10.65 -10.61 -12.49
C PHE A 40 10.40 -9.67 -11.31
N TYR A 41 11.49 -9.13 -10.77
CA TYR A 41 11.47 -8.20 -9.66
C TYR A 41 11.28 -6.77 -10.15
N ILE A 42 10.43 -6.01 -9.47
CA ILE A 42 10.16 -4.62 -9.78
C ILE A 42 9.98 -3.79 -8.51
N CYS A 43 10.56 -2.60 -8.46
CA CYS A 43 10.37 -1.72 -7.32
C CYS A 43 9.04 -0.95 -7.43
N VAL A 44 8.49 -0.56 -6.28
CA VAL A 44 7.23 0.20 -6.19
C VAL A 44 7.31 1.53 -6.96
N GLY A 45 8.50 2.12 -7.10
CA GLY A 45 8.71 3.32 -7.91
C GLY A 45 8.34 3.12 -9.38
N HIS A 46 8.78 2.02 -10.00
CA HIS A 46 8.45 1.71 -11.39
C HIS A 46 7.07 1.07 -11.57
N LEU A 47 6.52 0.46 -10.52
CA LEU A 47 5.15 -0.04 -10.55
C LEU A 47 4.12 1.10 -10.68
N LYS A 48 4.46 2.29 -10.19
CA LYS A 48 3.66 3.52 -10.32
C LYS A 48 3.82 4.23 -11.66
N ASP A 49 4.78 3.82 -12.49
CA ASP A 49 5.05 4.45 -13.79
C ASP A 49 4.05 3.95 -14.85
N ARG A 50 3.23 4.87 -15.35
CA ARG A 50 2.21 4.62 -16.39
C ARG A 50 2.80 4.13 -17.71
N GLN A 51 4.06 4.44 -17.98
CA GLN A 51 4.75 4.02 -19.20
C GLN A 51 5.31 2.59 -19.08
N PHE A 52 5.45 2.08 -17.86
CA PHE A 52 5.94 0.74 -17.60
C PHE A 52 4.79 -0.28 -17.44
N CYS A 53 3.93 -0.05 -16.44
CA CYS A 53 2.79 -0.91 -16.11
C CYS A 53 1.50 -0.09 -16.11
N ARG A 54 0.45 -0.69 -16.66
CA ARG A 54 -0.92 -0.21 -16.52
C ARG A 54 -1.65 -1.18 -15.60
N ALA A 55 -2.34 -0.66 -14.59
CA ALA A 55 -3.31 -1.47 -13.86
C ALA A 55 -4.42 -1.84 -14.85
N ASP A 56 -4.85 -3.10 -14.87
CA ASP A 56 -5.95 -3.52 -15.73
C ASP A 56 -7.23 -2.79 -15.35
N GLU A 57 -8.13 -2.52 -16.29
CA GLU A 57 -9.22 -1.54 -16.13
C GLU A 57 -10.15 -1.82 -14.93
N ASP A 58 -10.45 -3.09 -14.66
CA ASP A 58 -11.24 -3.51 -13.48
C ASP A 58 -10.52 -3.25 -12.15
N GLU A 59 -9.20 -3.43 -12.12
CA GLU A 59 -8.39 -3.15 -10.94
C GLU A 59 -7.88 -1.71 -10.86
N ALA A 60 -7.84 -0.99 -11.98
CA ALA A 60 -7.60 0.45 -12.02
C ALA A 60 -8.79 1.19 -11.40
N ALA A 61 -10.01 0.72 -11.64
CA ALA A 61 -11.21 1.16 -10.94
C ALA A 61 -11.14 0.81 -9.44
N ALA A 62 -10.72 -0.42 -9.07
CA ALA A 62 -10.55 -0.81 -7.68
C ALA A 62 -9.43 -0.02 -6.97
N ALA A 63 -8.33 0.30 -7.64
CA ALA A 63 -7.23 1.09 -7.11
C ALA A 63 -7.56 2.58 -7.03
N ALA A 64 -8.37 3.11 -7.96
CA ALA A 64 -8.94 4.45 -7.86
C ALA A 64 -9.93 4.53 -6.68
N ALA A 65 -10.77 3.51 -6.48
CA ALA A 65 -11.66 3.41 -5.33
C ALA A 65 -10.88 3.27 -4.01
N ALA A 66 -9.80 2.49 -3.99
CA ALA A 66 -8.92 2.37 -2.82
C ALA A 66 -8.15 3.68 -2.54
N ALA A 67 -7.75 4.41 -3.59
CA ALA A 67 -7.12 5.72 -3.45
C ALA A 67 -8.12 6.79 -2.96
N ALA A 68 -9.39 6.72 -3.37
CA ALA A 68 -10.47 7.55 -2.84
C ALA A 68 -10.73 7.22 -1.36
N ALA A 69 -10.87 5.93 -1.03
CA ALA A 69 -11.05 5.48 0.35
C ALA A 69 -9.88 5.86 1.28
N LYS A 70 -8.64 5.96 0.75
CA LYS A 70 -7.49 6.47 1.52
C LYS A 70 -7.60 7.97 1.80
N LYS A 71 -8.11 8.76 0.85
CA LYS A 71 -8.35 10.20 1.07
C LYS A 71 -9.49 10.41 2.06
N ASP A 72 -10.55 9.63 1.94
CA ASP A 72 -11.69 9.68 2.86
C ASP A 72 -11.25 9.29 4.28
N LYS A 73 -10.40 8.26 4.42
CA LYS A 73 -9.78 7.90 5.71
C LYS A 73 -8.90 9.02 6.27
N GLU A 74 -8.09 9.68 5.44
CA GLU A 74 -7.22 10.78 5.88
C GLU A 74 -8.04 12.03 6.27
N GLU A 75 -9.17 12.27 5.60
CA GLU A 75 -10.11 13.34 5.96
C GLU A 75 -10.83 13.04 7.28
N LEU A 76 -11.31 11.81 7.44
CA LEU A 76 -11.88 11.32 8.70
C LEU A 76 -10.86 11.38 9.84
N ASP A 77 -9.59 11.05 9.60
CA ASP A 77 -8.50 11.18 10.59
C ASP A 77 -8.35 12.64 11.06
N ARG A 78 -8.34 13.60 10.13
CA ARG A 78 -8.23 15.03 10.43
C ARG A 78 -9.44 15.58 11.16
N GLU A 79 -10.64 15.11 10.83
CA GLU A 79 -11.86 15.48 11.55
C GLU A 79 -11.83 14.96 12.99
N ILE A 80 -11.39 13.72 13.19
CA ILE A 80 -11.23 13.12 14.52
C ILE A 80 -10.21 13.92 15.35
N GLU A 81 -9.08 14.35 14.76
CA GLU A 81 -8.09 15.17 15.46
C GLU A 81 -8.66 16.54 15.87
N LYS A 82 -9.41 17.22 14.99
CA LYS A 82 -10.07 18.49 15.34
C LYS A 82 -11.07 18.32 16.48
N VAL A 83 -11.90 17.28 16.44
CA VAL A 83 -12.90 17.01 17.49
C VAL A 83 -12.23 16.72 18.85
N LYS A 84 -11.07 16.07 18.83
CA LYS A 84 -10.24 15.85 20.03
C LYS A 84 -9.65 17.16 20.55
N GLN A 85 -9.06 17.98 19.69
CA GLN A 85 -8.48 19.28 20.07
C GLN A 85 -9.54 20.24 20.65
N GLU A 86 -10.69 20.38 19.96
CA GLU A 86 -11.81 21.18 20.46
C GLU A 86 -12.34 20.66 21.80
N TYR A 87 -12.21 19.37 22.08
CA TYR A 87 -12.53 18.86 23.40
C TYR A 87 -11.58 19.33 24.47
N GLU A 88 -10.30 19.12 24.23
CA GLU A 88 -9.26 19.39 25.21
C GLU A 88 -9.23 20.88 25.56
N GLU A 89 -9.46 21.76 24.58
CA GLU A 89 -9.61 23.20 24.82
C GLU A 89 -10.86 23.54 25.62
N LYS A 90 -12.03 22.96 25.30
CA LYS A 90 -13.26 23.16 26.09
C LYS A 90 -13.08 22.67 27.53
N GLN A 91 -12.42 21.53 27.72
CA GLN A 91 -12.11 20.94 29.02
C GLN A 91 -11.13 21.81 29.81
N LYS A 92 -10.04 22.28 29.19
CA LYS A 92 -9.09 23.20 29.82
C LYS A 92 -9.76 24.50 30.22
N ARG A 93 -10.60 25.08 29.36
CA ARG A 93 -11.35 26.32 29.63
C ARG A 93 -12.40 26.13 30.74
N LYS A 94 -13.08 24.97 30.80
CA LYS A 94 -13.96 24.61 31.93
C LYS A 94 -13.14 24.51 33.23
N LYS A 95 -12.00 23.80 33.23
CA LYS A 95 -11.11 23.64 34.39
C LYS A 95 -10.48 24.95 34.87
N GLU A 96 -10.11 25.85 33.96
CA GLU A 96 -9.59 27.19 34.31
C GLU A 96 -10.66 28.07 34.95
N LYS A 97 -11.87 28.12 34.37
CA LYS A 97 -13.01 28.82 34.98
C LYS A 97 -13.37 28.27 36.36
N ARG A 98 -13.23 26.95 36.59
CA ARG A 98 -13.39 26.34 37.92
C ARG A 98 -12.31 26.80 38.90
N LYS A 99 -11.04 26.85 38.47
CA LYS A 99 -9.91 27.33 39.30
C LYS A 99 -10.01 28.82 39.64
N GLU A 100 -10.49 29.65 38.72
CA GLU A 100 -10.71 31.09 38.95
C GLU A 100 -11.85 31.33 39.95
N LYS A 101 -13.00 30.67 39.75
CA LYS A 101 -14.15 30.76 40.69
C LYS A 101 -13.81 30.24 42.09
N ALA A 102 -12.95 29.23 42.20
CA ALA A 102 -12.47 28.71 43.48
C ALA A 102 -11.46 29.65 44.18
N LYS A 103 -10.72 30.47 43.43
CA LYS A 103 -9.83 31.50 44.00
C LYS A 103 -10.58 32.77 44.42
N GLU A 104 -11.66 33.14 43.74
CA GLU A 104 -12.50 34.30 44.12
C GLU A 104 -13.43 34.03 45.32
N LYS A 105 -13.95 32.80 45.49
CA LYS A 105 -14.86 32.45 46.60
C LYS A 105 -14.13 31.92 47.83
N GLY A 106 -13.32 32.77 48.46
CA GLY A 106 -12.84 32.56 49.82
C GLY A 106 -13.84 33.07 50.87
N LYS A 107 -14.99 32.40 51.07
CA LYS A 107 -15.92 32.47 52.24
C LYS A 107 -17.36 32.08 51.84
N ASP A 108 -17.67 30.80 51.64
CA ASP A 108 -18.93 30.17 52.11
C ASP A 108 -18.90 28.66 51.79
N LYS A 109 -19.08 27.79 52.78
CA LYS A 109 -18.62 26.39 52.73
C LYS A 109 -19.73 25.36 52.43
N GLU A 110 -21.01 25.77 52.35
CA GLU A 110 -22.13 24.85 52.16
C GLU A 110 -22.71 24.80 50.74
N LYS A 111 -22.62 25.86 49.93
CA LYS A 111 -23.15 25.88 48.54
C LYS A 111 -22.18 25.30 47.49
N ASP A 112 -20.96 24.95 47.89
CA ASP A 112 -19.85 24.56 47.01
C ASP A 112 -19.82 23.07 46.67
N LYS A 113 -20.33 22.20 47.55
CA LYS A 113 -20.35 20.74 47.31
C LYS A 113 -21.35 20.32 46.23
N ASP A 114 -22.52 20.94 46.18
CA ASP A 114 -23.59 20.59 45.24
C ASP A 114 -23.25 21.02 43.81
N ALA A 115 -22.73 22.24 43.65
CA ALA A 115 -22.25 22.76 42.36
C ALA A 115 -21.05 21.97 41.82
N LYS A 116 -20.13 21.55 42.70
CA LYS A 116 -18.96 20.74 42.31
C LYS A 116 -19.33 19.32 41.87
N LYS A 117 -20.40 18.74 42.44
CA LYS A 117 -20.90 17.42 42.07
C LYS A 117 -21.63 17.44 40.71
N ALA A 118 -22.46 18.46 40.47
CA ALA A 118 -23.17 18.62 39.20
C ALA A 118 -22.21 18.88 38.02
N ASP A 119 -21.15 19.67 38.21
CA ASP A 119 -20.14 19.95 37.18
C ASP A 119 -19.27 18.70 36.89
N ASP A 120 -18.98 17.85 37.89
CA ASP A 120 -18.24 16.58 37.73
C ASP A 120 -19.07 15.50 36.98
N GLU A 121 -20.38 15.51 37.22
CA GLU A 121 -21.34 14.66 36.51
C GLU A 121 -21.56 15.10 35.05
N GLU A 122 -21.45 16.40 34.76
CA GLU A 122 -21.47 16.95 33.40
C GLU A 122 -20.17 16.62 32.63
N ASP A 123 -19.00 16.76 33.26
CA ASP A 123 -17.71 16.42 32.63
C ASP A 123 -17.59 14.92 32.32
N THR A 124 -18.10 14.06 33.21
CA THR A 124 -18.13 12.60 32.96
C THR A 124 -19.12 12.21 31.86
N LYS A 125 -20.25 12.92 31.70
CA LYS A 125 -21.15 12.76 30.54
C LYS A 125 -20.52 13.24 29.24
N ASP A 126 -19.83 14.38 29.27
CA ASP A 126 -19.11 14.93 28.12
C ASP A 126 -17.95 14.00 27.68
N GLU A 127 -17.24 13.36 28.62
CA GLU A 127 -16.17 12.40 28.29
C GLU A 127 -16.76 11.15 27.66
N LYS A 128 -17.83 10.60 28.22
CA LYS A 128 -18.52 9.43 27.66
C LYS A 128 -19.02 9.68 26.25
N ALA A 129 -19.67 10.83 26.02
CA ALA A 129 -20.18 11.21 24.70
C ALA A 129 -19.06 11.35 23.64
N LYS A 130 -17.83 11.64 24.06
CA LYS A 130 -16.67 11.68 23.16
C LYS A 130 -15.99 10.36 22.97
N ASP A 131 -15.89 9.55 24.01
CA ASP A 131 -15.43 8.18 23.88
C ASP A 131 -16.35 7.39 22.94
N ASP A 132 -17.67 7.58 23.06
CA ASP A 132 -18.65 6.96 22.17
C ASP A 132 -18.52 7.49 20.73
N LYS A 133 -18.38 8.82 20.53
CA LYS A 133 -18.20 9.40 19.19
C LYS A 133 -16.85 9.06 18.55
N VAL A 134 -15.78 8.94 19.34
CA VAL A 134 -14.46 8.49 18.87
C VAL A 134 -14.47 7.00 18.58
N LYS A 135 -15.20 6.19 19.36
CA LYS A 135 -15.41 4.77 19.08
C LYS A 135 -16.16 4.56 17.78
N GLU A 136 -17.30 5.22 17.58
CA GLU A 136 -18.07 5.14 16.32
C GLU A 136 -17.22 5.54 15.09
N LEU A 137 -16.40 6.59 15.22
CA LEU A 137 -15.49 7.04 14.16
C LEU A 137 -14.26 6.14 13.98
N SER A 138 -13.87 5.38 15.00
CA SER A 138 -12.74 4.44 14.96
C SER A 138 -13.12 3.05 14.45
N GLU A 139 -14.34 2.58 14.74
CA GLU A 139 -14.87 1.31 14.25
C GLU A 139 -15.05 1.35 12.71
N ALA A 140 -15.26 2.53 12.13
CA ALA A 140 -15.25 2.75 10.68
C ALA A 140 -13.84 2.64 10.03
N LYS A 141 -12.76 2.61 10.81
CA LYS A 141 -11.37 2.51 10.29
C LYS A 141 -10.82 1.08 10.21
N ASP A 142 -11.43 0.12 10.88
CA ASP A 142 -10.99 -1.28 10.90
C ASP A 142 -11.45 -2.05 9.65
N ALA A 143 -10.92 -1.63 8.51
CA ALA A 143 -10.76 -2.50 7.35
C ALA A 143 -9.26 -2.81 7.20
N PRO A 144 -8.88 -4.08 6.96
CA PRO A 144 -7.48 -4.51 6.99
C PRO A 144 -6.65 -3.65 6.05
N LYS A 145 -5.48 -3.17 6.54
CA LYS A 145 -4.42 -2.58 5.72
C LYS A 145 -3.87 -3.66 4.80
N ALA A 146 -4.58 -3.98 3.73
CA ALA A 146 -3.98 -4.63 2.59
C ALA A 146 -3.04 -3.60 1.94
N ASP A 147 -1.88 -4.03 1.45
CA ASP A 147 -1.04 -3.26 0.54
C ASP A 147 -1.89 -2.91 -0.71
N ASP A 148 -2.67 -1.83 -0.62
CA ASP A 148 -3.72 -1.40 -1.55
C ASP A 148 -3.12 -0.73 -2.78
N GLY A 149 -2.48 -1.54 -3.61
CA GLY A 149 -2.25 -1.26 -5.02
C GLY A 149 -2.97 -2.29 -5.87
N PRO A 150 -3.17 -2.04 -7.17
CA PRO A 150 -3.60 -3.07 -8.11
C PRO A 150 -2.76 -4.33 -7.93
N ARG A 151 -3.38 -5.50 -7.89
CA ARG A 151 -2.69 -6.79 -7.82
C ARG A 151 -2.42 -7.37 -9.20
N ILE A 152 -2.99 -6.81 -10.24
CA ILE A 152 -2.94 -7.23 -11.62
C ILE A 152 -2.54 -6.02 -12.47
N TYR A 153 -1.54 -6.25 -13.30
CA TYR A 153 -0.97 -5.26 -14.20
C TYR A 153 -0.82 -5.86 -15.59
N SER A 154 -0.98 -5.01 -16.60
CA SER A 154 -0.52 -5.24 -17.96
C SER A 154 0.74 -4.41 -18.23
N LEU A 155 1.73 -5.02 -18.89
CA LEU A 155 2.93 -4.30 -19.30
C LEU A 155 2.64 -3.49 -20.56
N THR A 156 3.29 -2.35 -20.74
CA THR A 156 3.21 -1.66 -22.03
C THR A 156 3.88 -2.47 -23.14
N LYS A 157 3.45 -2.25 -24.39
CA LYS A 157 3.81 -3.08 -25.55
C LYS A 157 5.30 -3.35 -25.68
N ASN A 158 6.13 -2.33 -25.46
CA ASN A 158 7.59 -2.45 -25.59
C ASN A 158 8.19 -3.37 -24.53
N PHE A 159 7.81 -3.21 -23.25
CA PHE A 159 8.32 -4.05 -22.18
C PHE A 159 7.82 -5.48 -22.28
N TYR A 160 6.56 -5.68 -22.64
CA TYR A 160 6.01 -7.00 -22.90
C TYR A 160 6.74 -7.71 -24.05
N GLN A 161 7.04 -7.00 -25.15
CA GLN A 161 7.84 -7.55 -26.24
C GLN A 161 9.25 -7.93 -25.78
N MET A 162 9.91 -7.10 -24.98
CA MET A 162 11.22 -7.44 -24.40
C MET A 162 11.18 -8.72 -23.54
N ARG A 163 10.07 -8.98 -22.82
CA ARG A 163 9.89 -10.24 -22.07
C ARG A 163 9.78 -11.43 -23.01
N ILE A 164 8.95 -11.33 -24.06
CA ILE A 164 8.82 -12.39 -25.06
C ILE A 164 10.16 -12.68 -25.72
N ASP A 165 10.89 -11.64 -26.13
CA ASP A 165 12.17 -11.80 -26.80
C ASP A 165 13.21 -12.40 -25.86
N ARG A 166 13.22 -12.04 -24.57
CA ARG A 166 14.08 -12.69 -23.57
C ARG A 166 13.81 -14.19 -23.48
N LEU A 167 12.54 -14.61 -23.43
CA LEU A 167 12.18 -16.03 -23.37
C LEU A 167 12.56 -16.76 -24.66
N ARG A 168 12.29 -16.15 -25.83
CA ARG A 168 12.66 -16.70 -27.14
C ARG A 168 14.18 -16.84 -27.29
N ASN A 169 14.94 -15.82 -26.88
CA ASN A 169 16.40 -15.82 -26.94
C ASN A 169 16.99 -16.87 -25.98
N ALA A 170 16.40 -17.05 -24.80
CA ALA A 170 16.81 -18.11 -23.88
C ALA A 170 16.57 -19.52 -24.47
N GLU A 171 15.44 -19.73 -25.14
CA GLU A 171 15.13 -21.00 -25.82
C GLU A 171 16.08 -21.27 -26.99
N ILE A 172 16.35 -20.25 -27.83
CA ILE A 172 17.30 -20.36 -28.94
C ILE A 172 18.70 -20.64 -28.42
N ALA A 173 19.15 -19.95 -27.37
CA ALA A 173 20.46 -20.18 -26.76
C ALA A 173 20.58 -21.60 -26.21
N LYS A 174 19.51 -22.15 -25.60
CA LYS A 174 19.48 -23.54 -25.15
C LYS A 174 19.60 -24.52 -26.31
N ARG A 175 18.81 -24.34 -27.38
CA ARG A 175 18.86 -25.16 -28.60
C ARG A 175 20.23 -25.09 -29.28
N ASN A 176 20.84 -23.90 -29.35
CA ASN A 176 22.18 -23.72 -29.91
C ASN A 176 23.24 -24.42 -29.06
N ARG A 177 23.14 -24.34 -27.73
CA ARG A 177 24.05 -25.06 -26.82
C ARG A 177 23.94 -26.58 -26.99
N GLU A 178 22.74 -27.11 -27.22
CA GLU A 178 22.53 -28.53 -27.52
C GLU A 178 23.14 -28.91 -28.88
N ARG A 179 22.95 -28.09 -29.92
CA ARG A 179 23.60 -28.31 -31.22
C ARG A 179 25.12 -28.31 -31.14
N LEU A 180 25.72 -27.37 -30.42
CA LEU A 180 27.18 -27.29 -30.24
C LEU A 180 27.76 -28.47 -29.46
N LYS A 181 26.96 -29.14 -28.63
CA LYS A 181 27.37 -30.38 -27.95
C LYS A 181 27.39 -31.59 -28.90
N ASN A 182 26.66 -31.53 -30.01
CA ASN A 182 26.62 -32.62 -30.98
C ASN A 182 27.78 -32.46 -31.97
N PRO A 183 28.79 -33.35 -31.95
CA PRO A 183 29.97 -33.25 -32.81
C PRO A 183 29.64 -33.40 -34.31
N THR A 184 28.48 -33.97 -34.64
CA THR A 184 27.96 -34.13 -36.01
C THR A 184 27.24 -32.88 -36.55
N ALA A 185 27.00 -31.87 -35.71
CA ALA A 185 26.30 -30.65 -36.12
C ALA A 185 27.23 -29.62 -36.80
N PHE A 186 28.55 -29.86 -36.77
CA PHE A 186 29.52 -29.03 -37.46
C PHE A 186 29.70 -29.52 -38.90
N PRO A 187 29.71 -28.63 -39.90
CA PRO A 187 29.98 -29.03 -41.28
C PRO A 187 31.41 -29.60 -41.38
N SER A 188 31.53 -30.82 -41.89
CA SER A 188 32.82 -31.41 -42.22
C SER A 188 33.34 -30.86 -43.55
N VAL A 189 34.66 -30.71 -43.67
CA VAL A 189 35.31 -30.29 -44.91
C VAL A 189 35.04 -31.33 -46.01
N PRO A 190 34.64 -30.93 -47.23
CA PRO A 190 34.43 -31.85 -48.35
C PRO A 190 35.72 -32.60 -48.69
N SER A 191 35.65 -33.93 -48.78
CA SER A 191 36.81 -34.81 -49.01
C SER A 191 37.12 -35.08 -50.49
N THR A 192 36.49 -34.36 -51.42
CA THR A 192 36.76 -34.48 -52.86
C THR A 192 37.91 -33.56 -53.24
N SER A 193 39.08 -34.16 -53.53
CA SER A 193 40.19 -33.47 -54.19
C SER A 193 39.75 -32.98 -55.58
N PRO A 194 40.20 -31.79 -56.02
CA PRO A 194 39.82 -31.19 -57.30
C PRO A 194 40.25 -32.01 -58.51
#